data_AF-X1BEQ9-F1
#
_entry.id   AF-X1BEQ9-F1
#
_cell.length_a   1.000
_cell.length_b   1.000
_cell.length_c   1.000
_cell.angle_alpha   90.00
_cell.angle_beta   90.00
_cell.angle_gamma   90.00
#
_symmetry.space_group_name_H-M   'P 1'
#
loop_
_entity.id
_entity.type
_entity.pdbx_description
1 polymer ?
#
loop_
_entity_poly.entity_id
_entity_poly.type
_entity_poly.pdbx_seq_one_letter_code
_entity_poly.pdbx_strand_id
1 'polypeptide(L)'
;AIVFEGRELTYRELNYEVEKLAVRLVQLGTKKGDRIGILLGNSAEFIISYFAIFKAGASVIPLNPMLREELRYILDDSEAKFVITSSELAEVPEKMIDELPSLEVRLFILP
;
A
#
# COMPACT_ATOMS: atom_id res chain seq x y z
N ALA A 1 10.22 -3.61 -17.90
CA ALA A 1 10.17 -3.99 -16.47
C ALA A 1 8.76 -4.40 -16.11
N ILE A 2 7.74 -3.60 -16.48
CA ILE A 2 6.33 -3.95 -16.31
C ILE A 2 5.61 -3.74 -17.64
N VAL A 3 4.68 -4.63 -17.97
CA VAL A 3 3.66 -4.45 -19.01
C VAL A 3 2.32 -4.87 -18.41
N PHE A 4 1.35 -3.97 -18.38
CA PHE A 4 0.02 -4.25 -17.83
C PHE A 4 -1.03 -3.39 -18.55
N GLU A 5 -2.08 -4.02 -19.09
CA GLU A 5 -3.19 -3.33 -19.79
C GLU A 5 -2.76 -2.25 -20.79
N GLY A 6 -1.72 -2.53 -21.59
CA GLY A 6 -1.21 -1.61 -22.61
C GLY A 6 -0.30 -0.50 -22.08
N ARG A 7 -0.09 -0.41 -20.76
CA ARG A 7 0.94 0.43 -20.16
C ARG A 7 2.24 -0.34 -20.03
N GLU A 8 3.33 0.26 -20.50
CA GLU A 8 4.67 -0.29 -20.40
C GLU A 8 5.57 0.64 -19.58
N LEU A 9 6.36 0.07 -18.68
CA LEU A 9 7.40 0.77 -17.96
C LEU A 9 8.75 0.10 -18.20
N THR A 10 9.70 0.89 -18.68
CA THR A 10 11.11 0.52 -18.66
C THR A 10 11.62 0.44 -17.21
N TYR A 11 12.80 -0.16 -17.01
CA TYR A 11 13.42 -0.20 -15.68
C TYR A 11 13.69 1.20 -15.11
N ARG A 12 14.06 2.15 -15.97
CA ARG A 12 14.34 3.53 -15.57
C ARG A 12 13.07 4.25 -15.10
N GLU A 13 11.96 4.09 -15.83
CA GLU A 13 10.68 4.70 -15.46
C GLU A 13 10.10 4.07 -14.20
N LEU A 14 10.18 2.74 -14.08
CA LEU A 14 9.77 2.05 -12.85
C LEU A 14 10.55 2.57 -11.63
N ASN A 15 11.88 2.65 -11.73
CA ASN A 15 12.69 3.13 -10.62
C ASN A 15 12.38 4.60 -10.27
N TYR A 16 12.07 5.44 -11.26
CA TYR A 16 11.68 6.83 -11.03
C TYR A 16 10.36 6.92 -10.23
N GLU A 17 9.32 6.18 -10.63
CA GLU A 17 8.05 6.17 -9.89
C GLU A 17 8.19 5.56 -8.49
N VAL A 18 8.99 4.50 -8.35
CA VAL A 18 9.32 3.89 -7.04
C VAL A 18 10.01 4.90 -6.13
N GLU A 19 11.01 5.64 -6.62
CA GLU A 19 11.70 6.68 -5.85
C GLU A 19 10.73 7.78 -5.41
N LYS A 20 9.94 8.28 -6.37
CA LYS A 20 8.96 9.34 -6.11
C LYS A 20 7.97 8.95 -5.02
N LEU A 21 7.45 7.72 -5.06
CA LEU A 21 6.54 7.22 -4.04
C LEU A 21 7.26 7.00 -2.71
N ALA A 22 8.47 6.45 -2.70
CA ALA A 22 9.25 6.24 -1.48
C ALA A 22 9.52 7.55 -0.73
N VAL A 23 9.91 8.62 -1.44
CA VAL A 23 10.08 9.96 -0.87
C VAL A 23 8.79 10.46 -0.25
N ARG A 24 7.65 10.27 -0.93
CA ARG A 24 6.33 10.66 -0.40
C ARG A 24 5.98 9.90 0.87
N LEU A 25 6.25 8.59 0.94
CA LEU A 25 6.03 7.78 2.14
C LEU A 25 6.86 8.30 3.33
N VAL A 26 8.14 8.61 3.10
CA VAL A 26 9.01 9.21 4.13
C VAL A 26 8.48 10.57 4.60
N GLN A 27 8.00 11.42 3.68
CA GLN A 27 7.38 12.71 4.02
C GLN A 27 6.09 12.56 4.83
N LEU A 28 5.34 11.48 4.62
CA LEU A 28 4.17 11.11 5.44
C LEU A 28 4.55 10.54 6.81
N GLY A 29 5.85 10.38 7.07
CA GLY A 29 6.40 9.99 8.36
C GLY A 29 6.72 8.50 8.47
N THR A 30 6.78 7.75 7.36
CA THR A 30 7.31 6.37 7.36
C THR A 30 8.74 6.36 7.89
N LYS A 31 9.00 5.45 8.83
CA LYS A 31 10.31 5.20 9.44
C LYS A 31 10.77 3.77 9.16
N LYS A 32 12.06 3.53 9.35
CA LYS A 32 12.64 2.20 9.25
C LYS A 32 11.95 1.24 10.23
N GLY A 33 11.48 0.11 9.71
CA GLY A 33 10.78 -0.91 10.50
C GLY A 33 9.26 -0.69 10.61
N ASP A 34 8.73 0.43 10.12
CA ASP A 34 7.28 0.60 10.01
C ASP A 34 6.69 -0.48 9.09
N ARG A 35 5.45 -0.86 9.37
CA ARG A 35 4.70 -1.83 8.57
C ARG A 35 3.63 -1.09 7.76
N ILE A 36 3.52 -1.39 6.46
CA ILE A 36 2.59 -0.73 5.55
C ILE A 36 1.79 -1.79 4.80
N GLY A 37 0.46 -1.72 4.92
CA GLY A 37 -0.46 -2.56 4.15
C GLY A 37 -0.53 -2.13 2.69
N ILE A 38 -0.63 -3.09 1.77
CA ILE A 38 -1.01 -2.86 0.38
C ILE A 38 -2.31 -3.61 0.11
N LEU A 39 -3.34 -2.87 -0.25
CA LEU A 39 -4.60 -3.39 -0.78
C LEU A 39 -4.80 -2.85 -2.19
N LEU A 40 -4.17 -3.50 -3.17
CA LEU A 40 -4.27 -3.14 -4.58
C LEU A 40 -4.57 -4.40 -5.39
N GLY A 41 -5.30 -4.23 -6.49
CA GLY A 41 -5.40 -5.27 -7.52
C GLY A 41 -4.09 -5.45 -8.27
N ASN A 42 -4.09 -6.35 -9.26
CA ASN A 42 -2.97 -6.45 -10.19
C ASN A 42 -2.84 -5.14 -10.98
N SER A 43 -1.72 -4.45 -10.85
CA SER A 43 -1.45 -3.18 -11.53
C SER A 43 0.04 -2.83 -11.49
N ALA A 44 0.44 -1.82 -12.28
CA ALA A 44 1.78 -1.26 -12.16
C ALA A 44 1.99 -0.59 -10.78
N GLU A 45 0.93 0.02 -10.25
CA GLU A 45 0.87 0.67 -8.95
C GLU A 45 1.17 -0.28 -7.80
N PHE A 46 0.71 -1.55 -7.88
CA PHE A 46 1.04 -2.57 -6.89
C PHE A 46 2.56 -2.77 -6.81
N ILE A 47 3.22 -2.97 -7.96
CA ILE A 47 4.67 -3.20 -8.01
C ILE A 47 5.44 -1.95 -7.59
N ILE A 48 5.01 -0.76 -8.02
CA ILE A 48 5.60 0.52 -7.61
C ILE A 48 5.51 0.68 -6.09
N SER A 49 4.33 0.44 -5.50
CA SER A 49 4.09 0.53 -4.06
C SER A 49 4.91 -0.47 -3.27
N TYR A 50 4.95 -1.72 -3.73
CA TYR A 50 5.73 -2.79 -3.11
C TYR A 50 7.19 -2.38 -2.96
N PHE A 51 7.84 -1.96 -4.05
CA PHE A 51 9.25 -1.53 -3.97
C PHE A 51 9.45 -0.20 -3.25
N ALA A 52 8.52 0.74 -3.35
CA ALA A 52 8.62 2.03 -2.66
C ALA A 52 8.62 1.87 -1.14
N ILE A 53 7.83 0.94 -0.60
CA ILE A 53 7.81 0.62 0.83
C ILE A 53 9.18 0.13 1.30
N PHE A 54 9.77 -0.85 0.59
CA PHE A 54 11.12 -1.33 0.93
C PHE A 54 12.16 -0.22 0.85
N LYS A 55 12.06 0.64 -0.16
CA LYS A 55 12.98 1.77 -0.34
C LYS A 55 12.84 2.82 0.74
N ALA A 56 11.64 3.01 1.29
CA ALA A 56 11.38 3.83 2.47
C ALA A 56 11.87 3.17 3.78
N GLY A 57 12.39 1.94 3.73
CA GLY A 57 12.90 1.18 4.88
C GLY A 57 11.81 0.48 5.69
N ALA A 58 10.60 0.36 5.14
CA ALA A 58 9.45 -0.27 5.76
C ALA A 58 9.23 -1.70 5.23
N SER A 59 8.37 -2.43 5.92
CA SER A 59 7.93 -3.77 5.54
C SER A 59 6.52 -3.73 4.96
N VAL A 60 6.26 -4.59 3.98
CA VAL A 60 4.95 -4.69 3.32
C VAL A 60 4.08 -5.76 3.96
N ILE A 61 2.80 -5.46 4.13
CA ILE A 61 1.76 -6.43 4.50
C ILE A 61 0.84 -6.57 3.28
N PRO A 62 0.85 -7.71 2.59
CA PRO A 62 -0.06 -7.93 1.46
C PRO A 62 -1.47 -8.16 2.00
N LEU A 63 -2.43 -7.36 1.52
CA LEU A 63 -3.83 -7.48 1.87
C LEU A 63 -4.63 -7.93 0.66
N ASN A 64 -5.60 -8.82 0.87
CA ASN A 64 -6.45 -9.35 -0.20
C ASN A 64 -7.90 -8.90 0.01
N PRO A 65 -8.49 -8.10 -0.91
CA PRO A 65 -9.86 -7.60 -0.75
C PRO A 65 -10.92 -8.72 -0.74
N MET A 66 -10.60 -9.90 -1.26
CA MET A 66 -11.49 -11.06 -1.28
C MET A 66 -11.57 -11.78 0.07
N LEU A 67 -10.62 -11.54 0.98
CA LEU A 67 -10.51 -12.20 2.29
C LEU A 67 -10.90 -11.24 3.42
N ARG A 68 -12.13 -10.72 3.39
CA ARG A 68 -12.60 -9.67 4.31
C ARG A 68 -12.50 -10.04 5.79
N GLU A 69 -12.82 -11.27 6.18
CA GLU A 69 -12.75 -11.67 7.60
C GLU A 69 -11.30 -11.71 8.12
N GLU A 70 -10.35 -12.13 7.26
CA GLU A 70 -8.94 -12.24 7.60
C GLU A 70 -8.25 -10.87 7.60
N LEU A 71 -8.62 -10.00 6.66
CA LEU A 71 -8.13 -8.63 6.53
C LEU A 71 -8.17 -7.86 7.85
N ARG A 72 -9.28 -7.99 8.60
CA ARG A 72 -9.44 -7.36 9.91
C ARG A 72 -8.40 -7.85 10.90
N TYR A 73 -8.28 -9.16 11.05
CA TYR A 73 -7.34 -9.77 12.00
C TYR A 73 -5.89 -9.39 11.65
N ILE A 74 -5.56 -9.40 10.35
CA ILE A 74 -4.26 -8.99 9.87
C ILE A 74 -4.00 -7.53 10.22
N LEU A 75 -4.93 -6.61 9.93
CA LEU A 75 -4.70 -5.19 10.21
C LEU A 75 -4.54 -4.89 11.70
N ASP A 76 -5.35 -5.54 12.55
CA ASP A 76 -5.29 -5.40 14.01
C ASP A 76 -3.95 -5.91 14.59
N ASP A 77 -3.48 -7.09 14.16
CA ASP A 77 -2.21 -7.68 14.63
C ASP A 77 -0.97 -7.01 14.01
N SER A 78 -1.12 -6.48 12.79
CA SER A 78 0.01 -6.02 12.01
C SER A 78 0.54 -4.65 12.39
N GLU A 79 -0.10 -3.92 13.31
CA GLU A 79 0.20 -2.52 13.68
C GLU A 79 0.57 -1.67 12.43
N ALA A 80 -0.15 -1.90 11.33
CA ALA A 80 0.14 -1.26 10.06
C ALA A 80 -0.06 0.25 10.23
N LYS A 81 0.96 1.04 9.91
CA LYS A 81 0.85 2.50 10.05
C LYS A 81 -0.03 3.12 8.97
N PHE A 82 0.05 2.57 7.76
CA PHE A 82 -0.69 3.01 6.59
C PHE A 82 -1.18 1.82 5.78
N VAL A 83 -2.28 2.00 5.05
CA VAL A 83 -2.69 1.10 3.98
C VAL A 83 -2.70 1.87 2.66
N ILE A 84 -1.90 1.42 1.71
CA ILE A 84 -1.91 1.92 0.33
C ILE A 84 -3.02 1.20 -0.42
N THR A 85 -3.92 1.94 -1.05
CA THR A 85 -5.05 1.40 -1.82
C THR A 85 -5.35 2.26 -3.05
N SER A 86 -6.23 1.78 -3.92
CA SER A 86 -6.78 2.54 -5.05
C SER A 86 -8.17 3.07 -4.69
N SER A 87 -8.66 4.07 -5.41
CA SER A 87 -10.02 4.59 -5.25
C SER A 87 -11.09 3.51 -5.40
N GLU A 88 -10.87 2.56 -6.31
CA GLU A 88 -11.77 1.42 -6.56
C GLU A 88 -11.89 0.47 -5.36
N LEU A 89 -10.83 0.35 -4.55
CA LEU A 89 -10.76 -0.57 -3.41
C LEU A 89 -10.83 0.16 -2.06
N ALA A 90 -10.95 1.48 -2.04
CA ALA A 90 -10.91 2.30 -0.83
C ALA A 90 -12.07 2.00 0.13
N GLU A 91 -13.24 1.61 -0.38
CA GLU A 91 -14.43 1.31 0.43
C GLU A 91 -14.18 0.14 1.41
N VAL A 92 -13.34 -0.83 1.05
CA VAL A 92 -13.07 -2.02 1.87
C VAL A 92 -12.35 -1.66 3.18
N PRO A 93 -11.16 -1.01 3.14
CA PRO A 93 -10.46 -0.65 4.35
C PRO A 93 -11.09 0.55 5.07
N GLU A 94 -11.84 1.43 4.40
CA GLU A 94 -12.63 2.49 5.06
C GLU A 94 -13.64 1.91 6.04
N LYS A 95 -14.48 0.98 5.58
CA LYS A 95 -15.47 0.32 6.46
C LYS A 95 -14.83 -0.40 7.63
N MET A 96 -13.66 -1.01 7.43
CA MET A 96 -12.94 -1.70 8.50
C MET A 96 -12.38 -0.76 9.56
N ILE A 97 -11.85 0.40 9.15
CA ILE A 97 -11.37 1.42 10.09
C ILE A 97 -12.55 1.99 10.90
N ASP A 98 -13.70 2.22 10.25
CA ASP A 98 -14.92 2.69 10.92
C ASP A 98 -15.46 1.66 11.93
N GLU A 99 -15.40 0.36 11.61
CA GLU A 99 -15.84 -0.72 12.48
C GLU A 99 -14.88 -0.98 13.67
N LEU A 100 -13.63 -0.52 13.57
CA LEU A 100 -12.58 -0.74 14.57
C LEU A 100 -11.86 0.57 14.88
N PRO A 101 -12.50 1.47 15.65
CA PRO A 101 -11.94 2.78 15.96
C PRO A 101 -10.64 2.73 16.78
N SER A 102 -10.25 1.56 17.29
CA SER A 102 -8.94 1.31 17.93
C SER A 102 -7.79 1.17 16.93
N LEU A 103 -8.06 0.94 15.64
CA LEU A 103 -7.02 0.91 14.61
C LEU A 103 -6.54 2.34 14.31
N GLU A 104 -5.30 2.65 14.67
CA GLU A 104 -4.64 3.91 14.29
C GLU A 104 -4.05 3.85 12.86
N VAL A 105 -4.79 3.28 11.92
CA VAL A 105 -4.32 3.05 10.54
C VAL A 105 -4.85 4.15 9.62
N ARG A 106 -3.97 4.74 8.82
CA ARG A 106 -4.35 5.78 7.84
C ARG A 106 -4.38 5.23 6.42
N LEU A 107 -5.38 5.63 5.65
CA LEU A 107 -5.45 5.28 4.23
C LEU A 107 -4.61 6.21 3.37
N PHE A 108 -3.93 5.61 2.40
CA PHE A 108 -3.19 6.31 1.38
C PHE A 108 -3.69 5.86 0.00
N ILE A 109 -4.62 6.64 -0.54
CA ILE A 109 -5.21 6.38 -1.85
C ILE A 109 -4.26 6.91 -2.93
N LEU A 110 -3.84 6.03 -3.82
CA LEU A 110 -3.06 6.41 -4.99
C LEU A 110 -3.92 7.22 -5.96
N PRO A 111 -3.32 8.23 -6.64
CA PRO A 111 -4.02 9.05 -7.61
C PRO A 111 -4.50 8.25 -8.83
#